data_AF-A0A7G2FKG7-F1
#
_entry.id   AF-A0A7G2FKG7-F1
#
_cell.length_a   1.000
_cell.length_b   1.000
_cell.length_c   1.000
_cell.angle_alpha   90.00
_cell.angle_beta   90.00
_cell.angle_gamma   90.00
#
_symmetry.space_group_name_H-M   'P 1'
#
loop_
_entity.id
_entity.type
_entity.pdbx_description
1 polymer ?
#
loop_
_entity_poly.entity_id
_entity_poly.type
_entity_poly.pdbx_seq_one_letter_code
_entity_poly.pdbx_strand_id
1 'polypeptide(L)'
;MASLTYKIYRLILEKEDEAAAELNAVDTDSIETKLVKLENKQRYIREVKDNPIDIRSLYRPKFVKLLKERGFTPFPSEDKPLSDYDYLEVASHMELPIQKYEELCAQKNVLQDVVSILKRIIEAYQH
;
A
#
# COMPACT_ATOMS: atom_id res chain seq x y z
N MET A 1 36.80 33.99 -8.92
CA MET A 1 35.90 33.70 -7.77
C MET A 1 34.47 33.78 -8.27
N ALA A 2 33.74 32.67 -8.32
CA ALA A 2 32.34 32.70 -8.74
C ALA A 2 31.49 33.50 -7.74
N SER A 3 30.62 34.37 -8.25
CA SER A 3 29.69 35.19 -7.45
C SER A 3 28.87 34.31 -6.51
N LEU A 4 28.63 34.79 -5.29
CA LEU A 4 27.78 34.12 -4.31
C LEU A 4 26.40 33.78 -4.89
N THR A 5 25.85 34.67 -5.71
CA THR A 5 24.57 34.49 -6.41
C THR A 5 24.58 33.27 -7.32
N TYR A 6 25.67 33.06 -8.06
CA TYR A 6 25.81 31.92 -8.96
C TYR A 6 25.96 30.59 -8.21
N LYS A 7 26.64 30.61 -7.06
CA LYS A 7 26.74 29.43 -6.18
C LYS A 7 25.39 29.03 -5.59
N ILE A 8 24.60 30.03 -5.17
CA ILE A 8 23.25 29.80 -4.64
C ILE A 8 22.33 29.25 -5.72
N TYR A 9 22.35 29.82 -6.93
CA TYR A 9 21.50 29.34 -8.03
C TYR A 9 21.76 27.88 -8.39
N ARG A 10 23.04 27.48 -8.41
CA ARG A 10 23.42 26.10 -8.71
C ARG A 10 22.98 25.13 -7.61
N LEU A 11 23.14 25.51 -6.35
CA LEU A 11 22.66 24.71 -5.21
C LEU A 11 21.14 24.49 -5.24
N ILE A 12 20.38 25.51 -5.65
CA ILE A 12 18.92 25.39 -5.79
C ILE A 12 18.57 24.37 -6.88
N LEU A 13 19.19 24.48 -8.06
CA LEU A 13 18.97 23.55 -9.16
C LEU A 13 19.38 22.11 -8.80
N GLU A 14 20.53 21.92 -8.16
CA GLU A 14 20.98 20.60 -7.69
C GLU A 14 20.00 19.98 -6.69
N LYS A 15 19.38 20.81 -5.83
CA LYS A 15 18.38 20.35 -4.85
C LYS A 15 17.02 20.05 -5.49
N GLU A 16 16.63 20.78 -6.52
CA GLU A 16 15.44 20.48 -7.31
C GLU A 16 15.59 19.17 -8.09
N ASP A 17 16.75 18.93 -8.71
CA ASP A 17 17.05 17.69 -9.42
C ASP A 17 17.10 16.48 -8.47
N GLU A 18 17.70 16.62 -7.28
CA GLU A 18 17.67 15.59 -6.22
C GLU A 18 16.24 15.28 -5.79
N ALA A 19 15.41 16.31 -5.53
CA ALA A 19 14.02 16.12 -5.14
C ALA A 19 13.17 15.46 -6.25
N ALA A 20 13.42 15.83 -7.51
CA ALA A 20 12.76 15.20 -8.66
C ALA A 20 13.22 13.75 -8.85
N ALA A 21 14.50 13.44 -8.63
CA ALA A 21 15.00 12.07 -8.67
C ALA A 21 14.43 11.21 -7.53
N GLU A 22 14.34 11.74 -6.32
CA GLU A 22 13.68 11.08 -5.19
C GLU A 22 12.19 10.86 -5.45
N LEU A 23 11.49 11.85 -6.01
CA LEU A 23 10.08 11.75 -6.40
C LEU A 23 9.85 10.71 -7.50
N ASN A 24 10.73 10.67 -8.51
CA ASN A 24 10.67 9.66 -9.58
C ASN A 24 11.07 8.26 -9.09
N ALA A 25 11.87 8.16 -8.02
CA ALA A 25 12.19 6.91 -7.34
C ALA A 25 11.07 6.44 -6.40
N VAL A 26 10.13 7.32 -6.02
CA VAL A 26 8.88 6.94 -5.35
C VAL A 26 7.99 6.24 -6.37
N ASP A 27 8.06 4.91 -6.36
CA ASP A 27 7.17 4.04 -7.11
C ASP A 27 5.73 4.22 -6.57
N THR A 28 4.96 5.08 -7.24
CA THR A 28 3.57 5.36 -6.89
C THR A 28 2.69 4.12 -7.06
N ASP A 29 3.01 3.24 -8.02
CA ASP A 29 2.37 1.94 -8.18
C ASP A 29 2.63 1.04 -6.96
N SER A 30 3.83 1.13 -6.35
CA SER A 30 4.14 0.48 -5.07
C SER A 30 3.33 1.04 -3.90
N ILE A 31 3.07 2.35 -3.86
CA ILE A 31 2.27 2.99 -2.80
C ILE A 31 0.77 2.67 -2.96
N GLU A 32 0.22 2.78 -4.16
CA GLU A 32 -1.18 2.41 -4.44
C GLU A 32 -1.41 0.92 -4.19
N THR A 33 -0.46 0.06 -4.58
CA THR A 33 -0.47 -1.36 -4.25
C THR A 33 -0.48 -1.62 -2.74
N LYS A 34 0.33 -0.88 -1.96
CA LYS A 34 0.34 -0.96 -0.49
C LYS A 34 -1.00 -0.53 0.09
N LEU A 35 -1.62 0.52 -0.44
CA LEU A 35 -2.93 0.99 -0.01
C LEU A 35 -4.00 -0.08 -0.23
N VAL A 36 -4.09 -0.66 -1.44
CA VAL A 36 -5.05 -1.72 -1.74
C VAL A 36 -4.84 -2.95 -0.86
N LYS A 37 -3.59 -3.33 -0.58
CA LYS A 37 -3.28 -4.42 0.37
C LYS A 37 -3.80 -4.12 1.78
N LEU A 38 -3.68 -2.89 2.26
CA LEU A 38 -4.20 -2.48 3.57
C LEU A 38 -5.74 -2.47 3.60
N GLU A 39 -6.39 -1.99 2.53
CA GLU A 39 -7.84 -1.99 2.40
C GLU A 39 -8.42 -3.41 2.42
N ASN A 40 -7.80 -4.32 1.65
CA ASN A 40 -8.19 -5.73 1.65
C ASN A 40 -7.97 -6.37 3.01
N LYS A 41 -6.87 -6.05 3.72
CA LYS A 41 -6.64 -6.53 5.09
C LYS A 41 -7.73 -6.04 6.07
N GLN A 42 -8.04 -4.74 6.07
CA GLN A 42 -9.10 -4.19 6.94
C GLN A 42 -10.46 -4.83 6.67
N ARG A 43 -10.81 -4.97 5.39
CA ARG A 43 -12.06 -5.61 4.97
C ARG A 43 -12.11 -7.06 5.41
N TYR A 44 -11.02 -7.81 5.20
CA TYR A 44 -10.92 -9.20 5.61
C TYR A 44 -11.14 -9.37 7.12
N ILE A 45 -10.50 -8.53 7.93
CA ILE A 45 -10.64 -8.54 9.40
C ILE A 45 -12.09 -8.29 9.81
N ARG A 46 -12.76 -7.31 9.18
CA ARG A 46 -14.17 -7.00 9.44
C ARG A 46 -15.07 -8.17 9.05
N GLU A 47 -14.88 -8.74 7.86
CA GLU A 47 -15.69 -9.87 7.40
C GLU A 47 -15.52 -11.10 8.29
N VAL A 48 -14.30 -11.40 8.76
CA VAL A 48 -14.05 -12.50 9.71
C VAL A 48 -14.71 -12.25 11.07
N LYS A 49 -14.75 -10.99 11.53
CA LYS A 49 -15.42 -10.62 12.78
C LYS A 49 -16.94 -10.74 12.68
N ASP A 50 -17.53 -10.21 11.61
CA ASP A 50 -18.98 -10.12 11.43
C ASP A 50 -19.59 -11.45 10.93
N ASN A 51 -18.82 -12.23 10.18
CA ASN A 51 -19.18 -13.55 9.69
C ASN A 51 -17.95 -14.47 9.78
N PRO A 52 -17.78 -15.19 10.90
CA PRO A 52 -16.63 -16.06 11.13
C PRO A 52 -16.46 -17.04 9.98
N ILE A 53 -15.60 -16.69 9.04
CA ILE A 53 -15.19 -17.60 7.98
C ILE A 53 -14.40 -18.67 8.73
N ASP A 54 -14.85 -19.92 8.65
CA ASP A 54 -14.10 -21.05 9.19
C ASP A 54 -12.89 -21.34 8.28
N ILE A 55 -11.96 -20.39 8.26
CA ILE A 55 -10.73 -20.39 7.47
C ILE A 55 -9.88 -21.60 7.85
N ARG A 56 -9.97 -22.03 9.12
CA ARG A 56 -9.23 -23.18 9.66
C ARG A 56 -9.72 -24.51 9.09
N SER A 57 -10.96 -24.60 8.61
CA SER A 57 -11.50 -25.81 7.97
C SER A 57 -11.47 -25.80 6.44
N LEU A 58 -11.10 -24.67 5.82
CA LEU A 58 -11.03 -24.51 4.36
C LEU A 58 -9.62 -24.83 3.84
N TYR A 59 -9.47 -25.94 3.09
CA TYR A 59 -8.23 -26.20 2.35
C TYR A 59 -7.98 -25.10 1.30
N ARG A 60 -6.70 -24.75 1.05
CA ARG A 60 -6.28 -23.52 0.34
C ARG A 60 -7.07 -23.16 -0.94
N PRO A 61 -7.28 -24.07 -1.91
CA PRO A 61 -8.11 -23.79 -3.08
C PRO A 61 -9.52 -23.28 -2.78
N LYS A 62 -10.21 -23.81 -1.76
CA LYS A 62 -11.53 -23.29 -1.36
C LYS A 62 -11.42 -21.89 -0.74
N PHE A 63 -10.38 -21.64 0.05
CA PHE A 63 -10.13 -20.32 0.62
C PHE A 63 -9.85 -19.27 -0.46
N VAL A 64 -8.98 -19.58 -1.43
CA VAL A 64 -8.68 -18.75 -2.59
C VAL A 64 -9.95 -18.48 -3.42
N LYS A 65 -10.77 -19.51 -3.65
CA LYS A 65 -12.05 -19.37 -4.36
C LYS A 65 -13.00 -18.43 -3.62
N LEU A 66 -13.12 -18.58 -2.29
CA LEU A 66 -13.97 -17.73 -1.46
C LEU A 66 -13.54 -16.26 -1.51
N LEU A 67 -12.25 -15.98 -1.39
CA LEU A 67 -11.73 -14.61 -1.47
C LEU A 67 -11.98 -13.99 -2.84
N LYS A 68 -11.82 -14.78 -3.91
CA LYS A 68 -12.14 -14.36 -5.27
C LYS A 68 -13.64 -14.07 -5.45
N GLU A 69 -14.51 -14.95 -4.96
CA GLU A 69 -15.98 -14.78 -5.00
C GLU A 69 -16.45 -13.55 -4.21
N ARG A 70 -15.73 -13.18 -3.14
CA ARG A 70 -15.99 -11.95 -2.37
C ARG A 70 -15.31 -10.70 -2.93
N GLY A 71 -14.56 -10.82 -4.02
CA GLY A 71 -13.93 -9.69 -4.70
C GLY A 71 -12.75 -9.08 -3.95
N PHE A 72 -11.97 -9.89 -3.23
CA PHE A 72 -10.65 -9.45 -2.74
C PHE A 72 -9.66 -9.39 -3.91
N THR A 73 -8.79 -8.38 -3.92
CA THR A 73 -7.77 -8.21 -4.98
C THR A 73 -6.65 -9.24 -4.79
N PRO A 74 -6.33 -10.06 -5.81
CA PRO A 74 -5.17 -10.94 -5.76
C PRO A 74 -3.88 -10.13 -5.96
N PHE A 75 -2.81 -10.51 -5.27
CA PHE A 75 -1.46 -10.03 -5.50
C PHE A 75 -0.53 -11.23 -5.76
N PRO A 76 -0.50 -11.74 -7.01
CA PRO A 76 0.29 -12.90 -7.36
C PRO A 76 1.79 -12.65 -7.14
N SER A 77 2.48 -13.64 -6.59
CA SER A 77 3.94 -13.71 -6.59
C SER A 77 4.37 -14.58 -7.76
N GLU A 78 5.36 -14.11 -8.54
CA GLU A 78 5.91 -14.87 -9.67
C GLU A 78 6.40 -16.28 -9.27
N ASP A 79 6.82 -16.44 -8.00
CA ASP A 79 7.38 -17.68 -7.48
C ASP A 79 6.32 -18.67 -6.95
N LYS A 80 5.08 -18.24 -6.74
CA LYS A 80 4.04 -19.05 -6.06
C LYS A 80 2.63 -18.79 -6.62
N PRO A 81 2.13 -19.62 -7.56
CA PRO A 81 0.84 -19.43 -8.22
C PRO A 81 -0.41 -19.64 -7.34
N LEU A 82 -0.25 -20.02 -6.07
CA LEU A 82 -1.31 -20.10 -5.07
C LEU A 82 -1.17 -19.06 -3.95
N SER A 83 -0.21 -18.13 -4.09
CA SER A 83 0.12 -17.13 -3.06
C SER A 83 -0.63 -15.81 -3.17
N ASP A 84 -1.54 -15.70 -4.14
CA ASP A 84 -2.27 -14.46 -4.47
C ASP A 84 -2.92 -13.77 -3.28
N TYR A 85 -3.23 -14.52 -2.22
CA TYR A 85 -3.89 -14.06 -1.00
C TYR A 85 -3.09 -14.30 0.28
N ASP A 86 -1.81 -14.70 0.20
CA ASP A 86 -0.97 -14.99 1.36
C ASP A 86 -0.81 -13.76 2.28
N TYR A 87 -0.89 -12.57 1.71
CA TYR A 87 -0.87 -11.31 2.44
C TYR A 87 -2.09 -11.10 3.37
N LEU A 88 -3.17 -11.88 3.21
CA LEU A 88 -4.37 -11.88 4.05
C LEU A 88 -4.34 -12.99 5.12
N GLU A 89 -3.62 -14.09 4.90
CA GLU A 89 -3.58 -15.23 5.81
C GLU A 89 -2.94 -14.86 7.16
N VAL A 90 -1.94 -13.97 7.14
CA VAL A 90 -1.28 -13.42 8.34
C VAL A 90 -2.26 -12.66 9.26
N ALA A 91 -3.38 -12.17 8.72
CA ALA A 91 -4.44 -11.53 9.50
C ALA A 91 -5.35 -12.55 10.21
N SER A 92 -5.36 -13.82 9.82
CA SER A 92 -6.28 -14.84 10.35
C SER A 92 -5.75 -15.64 11.55
N HIS A 93 -4.42 -15.67 11.75
CA HIS A 93 -3.79 -16.58 12.71
C HIS A 93 -3.66 -16.06 14.14
N MET A 94 -4.04 -14.81 14.41
CA MET A 94 -4.09 -14.29 15.77
C MET A 94 -5.48 -13.70 15.99
N GLU A 95 -6.07 -13.94 17.15
CA GLU A 95 -7.10 -13.07 17.70
C GLU A 95 -6.58 -11.64 17.55
N LEU A 96 -7.06 -10.91 16.54
CA LEU A 96 -6.56 -9.58 16.25
C LEU A 96 -7.05 -8.67 17.37
N PRO A 97 -6.16 -8.20 18.27
CA PRO A 97 -6.55 -7.23 19.27
C PRO A 97 -6.99 -5.99 18.49
N ILE A 98 -8.05 -5.32 18.93
CA ILE A 98 -8.57 -4.07 18.33
C ILE A 98 -7.44 -3.10 17.95
N GLN A 99 -6.37 -3.06 18.76
CA GLN A 99 -5.13 -2.32 18.53
C GLN A 99 -4.49 -2.55 17.15
N LYS A 100 -4.42 -3.79 16.65
CA LYS A 100 -3.81 -4.09 15.34
C LYS A 100 -4.69 -3.65 14.17
N TYR A 101 -6.01 -3.61 14.37
CA TYR A 101 -6.94 -3.02 13.40
C TYR A 101 -6.81 -1.48 13.39
N GLU A 102 -6.70 -0.85 14.56
CA GLU A 102 -6.47 0.59 14.69
C GLU A 102 -5.13 1.02 14.05
N GLU A 103 -4.07 0.23 14.26
CA GLU A 103 -2.76 0.45 13.63
C GLU A 103 -2.85 0.38 12.09
N LEU A 104 -3.56 -0.62 11.55
CA LEU A 104 -3.81 -0.72 10.12
C LEU A 104 -4.65 0.46 9.59
N CYS A 105 -5.57 1.00 10.40
CA CYS A 105 -6.34 2.20 10.05
C CYS A 105 -5.45 3.45 10.01
N ALA A 106 -4.56 3.62 10.98
CA ALA A 106 -3.60 4.72 11.02
C ALA A 106 -2.64 4.66 9.81
N GLN A 107 -2.09 3.48 9.51
CA GLN A 107 -1.22 3.28 8.35
C GLN A 107 -1.94 3.60 7.03
N LYS A 108 -3.20 3.17 6.88
CA LYS A 108 -4.01 3.50 5.70
C LYS A 108 -4.16 5.01 5.52
N ASN A 109 -4.53 5.73 6.58
CA ASN A 109 -4.78 7.17 6.50
C ASN A 109 -3.53 7.94 6.05
N VAL A 110 -2.37 7.61 6.63
CA VAL A 110 -1.10 8.23 6.23
C VAL A 110 -0.78 7.97 4.76
N LEU A 111 -0.91 6.72 4.30
CA LEU A 111 -0.67 6.37 2.90
C LEU A 111 -1.64 7.07 1.95
N GLN A 112 -2.91 7.20 2.36
CA GLN A 112 -3.93 7.88 1.58
C GLN A 112 -3.65 9.39 1.44
N ASP A 113 -3.20 10.02 2.52
CA ASP A 113 -2.77 11.41 2.51
C ASP A 113 -1.56 11.60 1.58
N VAL A 114 -0.55 10.72 1.67
CA VAL A 114 0.63 10.75 0.78
C VAL A 114 0.24 10.63 -0.69
N VAL A 115 -0.63 9.67 -1.04
CA VAL A 115 -1.12 9.52 -2.42
C VAL A 115 -1.84 10.79 -2.89
N SER A 116 -2.66 11.41 -2.04
CA SER A 116 -3.37 12.64 -2.38
C SER A 116 -2.43 13.82 -2.65
N ILE A 117 -1.35 13.94 -1.86
CA ILE A 117 -0.34 14.98 -2.04
C ILE A 117 0.43 14.76 -3.35
N LEU A 118 0.88 13.53 -3.60
CA LEU A 118 1.62 13.19 -4.81
C LEU A 118 0.80 13.46 -6.07
N LYS A 119 -0.50 13.12 -6.09
CA LYS A 119 -1.39 13.42 -7.21
C LYS A 119 -1.49 14.92 -7.48
N ARG A 120 -1.64 15.74 -6.44
CA ARG A 120 -1.69 17.21 -6.57
C ARG A 120 -0.37 17.81 -7.08
N ILE A 121 0.77 17.24 -6.67
CA ILE A 121 2.08 17.65 -7.18
C ILE A 121 2.19 17.31 -8.67
N ILE A 122 1.89 16.07 -9.06
CA ILE A 122 1.92 15.63 -10.46
C ILE A 122 1.04 16.53 -11.34
N GLU A 123 -0.19 16.81 -10.91
CA GLU A 123 -1.11 17.73 -11.61
C GLU A 123 -0.53 19.14 -11.76
N ALA A 124 0.17 19.65 -10.75
CA ALA A 124 0.78 20.98 -10.78
C ALA A 124 2.00 21.08 -11.71
N TYR A 125 2.71 19.98 -11.97
CA TYR A 125 3.89 19.91 -12.86
C TYR A 125 3.57 19.44 -14.28
N GLN A 126 2.33 19.04 -14.56
CA GLN A 126 1.85 18.68 -15.91
C GLN A 126 1.27 19.88 -16.70
N HIS A 127 1.34 21.09 -16.14
CA HIS A 127 0.95 22.37 -16.75
C HIS A 127 2.16 23.30 -16.90
#